data_AF-A0A9E0EK69-F1
#
_entry.id   AF-A0A9E0EK69-F1
#
_cell.length_a   1.000
_cell.length_b   1.000
_cell.length_c   1.000
_cell.angle_alpha   90.00
_cell.angle_beta   90.00
_cell.angle_gamma   90.00
#
_symmetry.space_group_name_H-M   'P 1'
#
loop_
_entity.id
_entity.type
_entity.pdbx_description
1 polymer ?
#
loop_
_entity_poly.entity_id
_entity_poly.type
_entity_poly.pdbx_seq_one_letter_code
_entity_poly.pdbx_strand_id
1 'polypeptide(L)'
;MCGCLCAVGQVKLDSAGRNSDYVKAITERSMKIVDGLKINDDNVRNNVLNIICNRYFKLNDIYEKNKDRNAIDAELYKHHFEFAADLANYVNDAQVEAIKDGMTYGVVPKTYKAHLEMIPGLKENEKLQILNWLKEAREFAIDASDSKSKHAWFGKYKGRINNW
;
A
#
# COMPACT_ATOMS: atom_id res chain seq x y z
N MET A 1 -7.27 -22.79 16.28
CA MET A 1 -7.31 -23.65 15.07
C MET A 1 -6.07 -23.33 14.25
N CYS A 2 -5.18 -24.30 14.12
CA CYS A 2 -3.93 -24.17 13.38
C CYS A 2 -4.27 -24.16 11.89
N GLY A 3 -4.24 -22.99 11.26
CA GLY A 3 -4.43 -22.85 9.82
C GLY A 3 -3.20 -23.44 9.12
N CYS A 4 -3.40 -24.58 8.45
CA CYS A 4 -2.42 -25.19 7.58
C CYS A 4 -2.17 -24.23 6.40
N LEU A 5 -1.08 -23.45 6.45
CA LEU A 5 -0.57 -22.74 5.28
C LEU A 5 -0.10 -23.80 4.29
N CYS A 6 -0.89 -24.00 3.23
CA CYS A 6 -0.46 -24.75 2.05
C CYS A 6 0.81 -24.07 1.52
N ALA A 7 1.78 -24.84 1.05
CA ALA A 7 3.02 -24.31 0.49
C ALA A 7 2.71 -23.45 -0.75
N VAL A 8 2.54 -22.15 -0.55
CA VAL A 8 2.33 -21.20 -1.64
C VAL A 8 3.67 -21.06 -2.36
N GLY A 9 3.65 -21.21 -3.70
CA GLY A 9 4.86 -21.18 -4.52
C GLY A 9 5.70 -19.91 -4.32
N GLN A 10 6.99 -19.99 -4.61
CA GLN A 10 7.90 -18.86 -4.49
C GLN A 10 7.51 -17.76 -5.50
N VAL A 11 7.29 -16.54 -5.01
CA VAL A 11 7.04 -15.37 -5.86
C VAL A 11 8.35 -14.94 -6.47
N LYS A 12 8.42 -14.91 -7.80
CA LYS A 12 9.59 -14.41 -8.53
C LYS A 12 9.62 -12.88 -8.51
N LEU A 13 10.79 -12.30 -8.26
CA LEU A 13 11.02 -10.88 -8.45
C LEU A 13 11.07 -10.55 -9.95
N ASP A 14 10.24 -9.61 -10.40
CA ASP A 14 10.18 -9.15 -11.78
C ASP A 14 11.30 -8.14 -12.09
N SER A 15 12.56 -8.52 -11.86
CA SER A 15 13.72 -7.64 -12.03
C SER A 15 14.38 -7.72 -13.41
N ALA A 16 13.98 -8.68 -14.25
CA ALA A 16 14.63 -8.95 -15.53
C ALA A 16 14.50 -7.74 -16.48
N GLY A 17 15.62 -7.30 -17.07
CA GLY A 17 15.65 -6.16 -17.98
C GLY A 17 15.52 -4.78 -17.33
N ARG A 18 15.36 -4.70 -16.01
CA ARG A 18 15.28 -3.44 -15.26
C ARG A 18 16.67 -2.95 -14.87
N ASN A 19 16.82 -1.63 -14.76
CA ASN A 19 18.05 -1.02 -14.25
C ASN A 19 18.37 -1.53 -12.82
N SER A 20 19.62 -1.92 -12.58
CA SER A 20 20.03 -2.55 -11.31
C SER A 20 19.90 -1.62 -10.11
N ASP A 21 20.20 -0.34 -10.26
CA ASP A 21 20.10 0.65 -9.18
C ASP A 21 18.64 0.93 -8.83
N TYR A 22 17.76 0.96 -9.84
CA TYR A 22 16.32 1.04 -9.64
C TYR A 22 15.78 -0.17 -8.88
N VAL A 23 16.14 -1.39 -9.29
CA VAL A 23 15.74 -2.63 -8.60
C VAL A 23 16.22 -2.62 -7.15
N LYS A 24 17.48 -2.22 -6.92
CA LYS A 24 18.06 -2.10 -5.58
C LYS A 24 17.29 -1.10 -4.72
N ALA A 25 17.01 0.10 -5.24
CA ALA A 25 16.28 1.14 -4.50
C ALA A 25 14.85 0.71 -4.12
N ILE A 26 14.14 0.03 -5.02
CA ILE A 26 12.79 -0.51 -4.74
C ILE A 26 12.86 -1.66 -3.73
N THR A 27 13.84 -2.53 -3.85
CA THR A 27 14.05 -3.62 -2.88
C THR A 27 14.35 -3.07 -1.49
N GLU A 28 15.25 -2.10 -1.36
CA GLU A 28 15.56 -1.43 -0.09
C GLU A 28 14.36 -0.74 0.54
N ARG A 29 13.53 -0.06 -0.27
CA ARG A 29 12.29 0.54 0.20
C ARG A 29 11.32 -0.52 0.73
N SER A 30 11.15 -1.61 -0.02
CA SER A 30 10.21 -2.68 0.30
C SER A 30 10.66 -3.48 1.52
N MET A 31 11.97 -3.71 1.69
CA MET A 31 12.55 -4.35 2.88
C MET A 31 12.18 -3.58 4.16
N LYS A 32 12.30 -2.25 4.16
CA LYS A 32 11.92 -1.43 5.33
C LYS A 32 10.46 -1.60 5.74
N ILE A 33 9.56 -1.89 4.79
CA ILE A 33 8.15 -2.16 5.09
C ILE A 33 8.03 -3.55 5.71
N VAL A 34 8.64 -4.56 5.09
CA VAL A 34 8.57 -5.96 5.53
C VAL A 34 9.21 -6.17 6.91
N ASP A 35 10.32 -5.50 7.20
CA ASP A 35 10.99 -5.57 8.50
C ASP A 35 10.08 -5.11 9.65
N GLY A 36 9.18 -4.16 9.39
CA GLY A 36 8.18 -3.69 10.34
C GLY A 36 7.09 -4.72 10.67
N LEU A 37 6.89 -5.73 9.82
CA LEU A 37 5.82 -6.74 9.96
C LEU A 37 6.19 -7.90 10.89
N LYS A 38 7.48 -8.05 11.22
CA LYS A 38 8.00 -9.11 12.10
C LYS A 38 7.54 -10.52 11.71
N ILE A 39 7.54 -10.83 10.41
CA ILE A 39 7.23 -12.19 9.94
C ILE A 39 8.47 -13.07 10.14
N ASN A 40 8.29 -14.18 10.84
CA ASN A 40 9.37 -15.08 11.27
C ASN A 40 9.76 -16.13 10.22
N ASP A 41 8.87 -16.42 9.28
CA ASP A 41 9.14 -17.37 8.20
C ASP A 41 9.82 -16.64 7.05
N ASP A 42 11.08 -17.00 6.76
CA ASP A 42 11.88 -16.35 5.73
C ASP A 42 11.31 -16.51 4.32
N ASN A 43 10.63 -17.64 4.03
CA ASN A 43 10.00 -17.84 2.72
C ASN A 43 8.80 -16.90 2.56
N VAL A 44 7.96 -16.80 3.59
CA VAL A 44 6.85 -15.85 3.63
C VAL A 44 7.38 -14.42 3.53
N ARG A 45 8.43 -14.08 4.28
CA ARG A 45 9.09 -12.76 4.25
C ARG A 45 9.55 -12.39 2.85
N ASN A 46 10.24 -13.31 2.17
CA ASN A 46 10.77 -13.10 0.82
C ASN A 46 9.65 -12.99 -0.23
N ASN A 47 8.58 -13.77 -0.10
CA ASN A 47 7.43 -13.68 -1.00
C ASN A 47 6.71 -12.33 -0.85
N VAL A 48 6.46 -11.88 0.38
CA VAL A 48 5.87 -10.56 0.65
C VAL A 48 6.75 -9.44 0.11
N LEU A 49 8.07 -9.53 0.32
CA LEU A 49 9.03 -8.57 -0.24
C LEU A 49 8.92 -8.49 -1.77
N ASN A 50 8.91 -9.63 -2.45
CA ASN A 50 8.82 -9.67 -3.91
C ASN A 50 7.47 -9.15 -4.42
N ILE A 51 6.35 -9.44 -3.74
CA ILE A 51 5.03 -8.88 -4.09
C ILE A 51 5.04 -7.34 -4.00
N ILE A 52 5.62 -6.76 -2.94
CA ILE A 52 5.70 -5.31 -2.78
C ILE A 52 6.61 -4.69 -3.86
N CYS A 53 7.77 -5.29 -4.14
CA CYS A 53 8.65 -4.83 -5.22
C CYS A 53 7.93 -4.88 -6.58
N ASN A 54 7.29 -5.99 -6.90
CA ASN A 54 6.57 -6.19 -8.15
C ASN A 54 5.42 -5.20 -8.28
N ARG A 55 4.74 -4.81 -7.18
CA ARG A 55 3.73 -3.74 -7.23
C ARG A 55 4.35 -2.40 -7.63
N TYR A 56 5.49 -2.02 -7.05
CA TYR A 56 6.18 -0.78 -7.45
C TYR A 56 6.60 -0.81 -8.92
N PHE A 57 7.15 -1.92 -9.38
CA PHE A 57 7.54 -2.12 -10.78
C PHE A 57 6.35 -2.00 -11.73
N LYS A 58 5.25 -2.69 -11.44
CA LYS A 58 4.01 -2.64 -12.21
C LYS A 58 3.44 -1.23 -12.30
N LEU A 59 3.42 -0.49 -11.19
CA LEU A 59 2.99 0.92 -11.18
C LEU A 59 3.89 1.75 -12.10
N ASN A 60 5.22 1.61 -11.97
CA ASN A 60 6.17 2.33 -12.82
C ASN A 60 5.91 2.07 -14.31
N ASP A 61 5.73 0.81 -14.70
CA ASP A 61 5.47 0.43 -16.08
C ASP A 61 4.17 1.06 -16.62
N ILE A 62 3.11 1.11 -15.80
CA ILE A 62 1.83 1.74 -16.16
C ILE A 62 2.02 3.25 -16.42
N TYR A 63 2.76 3.95 -15.55
CA TYR A 63 3.02 5.39 -15.68
C TYR A 63 4.06 5.75 -16.76
N GLU A 64 4.95 4.82 -17.12
CA GLU A 64 5.88 4.97 -18.23
C GLU A 64 5.20 4.74 -19.58
N LYS A 65 4.32 3.73 -19.67
CA LYS A 65 3.62 3.34 -20.90
C LYS A 65 2.65 4.39 -21.43
N ASN A 66 2.05 5.20 -20.56
CA ASN A 66 1.07 6.21 -20.98
C ASN A 66 1.25 7.53 -20.21
N LYS A 67 0.79 8.63 -20.80
CA LYS A 67 0.68 9.96 -20.18
C LYS A 67 -0.76 10.44 -20.04
N ASP A 68 -1.70 9.82 -20.76
CA ASP A 68 -3.13 10.05 -20.59
C ASP A 68 -3.62 9.48 -19.26
N ARG A 69 -4.23 10.35 -18.45
CA ARG A 69 -4.64 9.99 -17.09
C ARG A 69 -5.75 8.94 -17.07
N ASN A 70 -6.70 9.02 -18.00
CA ASN A 70 -7.84 8.09 -18.04
C ASN A 70 -7.38 6.67 -18.37
N ALA A 71 -6.48 6.52 -19.32
CA ALA A 71 -5.91 5.22 -19.67
C ALA A 71 -5.04 4.64 -18.54
N ILE A 72 -4.28 5.49 -17.82
CA ILE A 72 -3.55 5.08 -16.61
C ILE A 72 -4.53 4.57 -15.55
N ASP A 73 -5.57 5.35 -15.23
CA ASP A 73 -6.54 4.99 -14.19
C ASP A 73 -7.31 3.71 -14.55
N ALA A 74 -7.66 3.51 -15.82
CA ALA A 74 -8.29 2.29 -16.30
C ALA A 74 -7.38 1.05 -16.15
N GLU A 75 -6.07 1.20 -16.36
CA GLU A 75 -5.11 0.10 -16.19
C GLU A 75 -4.84 -0.19 -14.71
N LEU A 76 -4.70 0.85 -13.88
CA LEU A 76 -4.57 0.71 -12.43
C LEU A 76 -5.75 -0.05 -11.83
N TYR A 77 -6.97 0.25 -12.27
CA TYR A 77 -8.19 -0.39 -11.79
C TYR A 77 -8.18 -1.91 -12.00
N LYS A 78 -7.71 -2.39 -13.16
CA LYS A 78 -7.63 -3.83 -13.46
C LYS A 78 -6.74 -4.59 -12.47
N HIS A 79 -5.67 -3.94 -12.04
CA HIS A 79 -4.65 -4.55 -11.18
C HIS A 79 -4.77 -4.12 -9.72
N HIS A 80 -5.80 -3.37 -9.34
CA HIS A 80 -5.92 -2.81 -7.99
C HIS A 80 -6.09 -3.93 -6.94
N PHE A 81 -6.99 -4.87 -7.21
CA PHE A 81 -7.33 -5.94 -6.26
C PHE A 81 -6.28 -7.07 -6.21
N GLU A 82 -5.51 -7.24 -7.29
CA GLU A 82 -4.47 -8.28 -7.37
C GLU A 82 -3.45 -8.14 -6.23
N PHE A 83 -3.02 -6.92 -5.92
CA PHE A 83 -2.00 -6.70 -4.90
C PHE A 83 -2.42 -7.19 -3.51
N ALA A 84 -3.67 -6.91 -3.11
CA ALA A 84 -4.19 -7.38 -1.82
C ALA A 84 -4.43 -8.90 -1.83
N ALA A 85 -4.90 -9.44 -2.96
CA ALA A 85 -5.12 -10.88 -3.12
C ALA A 85 -3.80 -11.67 -3.03
N ASP A 86 -2.74 -11.18 -3.68
CA ASP A 86 -1.42 -11.81 -3.63
C ASP A 86 -0.87 -11.85 -2.20
N LEU A 87 -0.99 -10.73 -1.46
CA LEU A 87 -0.55 -10.65 -0.07
C LEU A 87 -1.34 -11.55 0.87
N ALA A 88 -2.66 -11.69 0.67
CA ALA A 88 -3.53 -12.49 1.53
C ALA A 88 -3.16 -13.99 1.56
N ASN A 89 -2.35 -14.47 0.61
CA ASN A 89 -1.80 -15.82 0.63
C ASN A 89 -0.70 -16.02 1.69
N TYR A 90 -0.10 -14.94 2.19
CA TYR A 90 1.11 -14.96 3.01
C TYR A 90 0.96 -14.26 4.34
N VAL A 91 0.05 -13.27 4.42
CA VAL A 91 -0.11 -12.41 5.59
C VAL A 91 -1.60 -12.19 5.90
N ASN A 92 -1.89 -11.85 7.16
CA ASN A 92 -3.27 -11.52 7.58
C ASN A 92 -3.67 -10.08 7.22
N ASP A 93 -4.95 -9.77 7.37
CA ASP A 93 -5.51 -8.45 7.06
C ASP A 93 -4.80 -7.28 7.76
N ALA A 94 -4.40 -7.46 9.02
CA ALA A 94 -3.69 -6.40 9.77
C ALA A 94 -2.29 -6.13 9.18
N GLN A 95 -1.60 -7.17 8.71
CA GLN A 95 -0.33 -7.04 8.01
C GLN A 95 -0.52 -6.45 6.60
N VAL A 96 -1.59 -6.80 5.88
CA VAL A 96 -1.94 -6.13 4.61
C VAL A 96 -2.14 -4.63 4.83
N GLU A 97 -2.89 -4.24 5.85
CA GLU A 97 -3.09 -2.84 6.22
C GLU A 97 -1.76 -2.13 6.55
N ALA A 98 -0.88 -2.79 7.31
CA ALA A 98 0.44 -2.26 7.64
C ALA A 98 1.34 -2.09 6.40
N ILE A 99 1.26 -3.01 5.42
CA ILE A 99 1.95 -2.88 4.14
C ILE A 99 1.44 -1.66 3.37
N LYS A 100 0.11 -1.52 3.25
CA LYS A 100 -0.52 -0.37 2.58
C LYS A 100 -0.11 0.94 3.24
N ASP A 101 -0.06 0.98 4.58
CA ASP A 101 0.44 2.13 5.33
C ASP A 101 1.92 2.40 5.05
N GLY A 102 2.78 1.38 5.05
CA GLY A 102 4.20 1.51 4.71
C GLY A 102 4.41 2.10 3.31
N MET A 103 3.65 1.63 2.33
CA MET A 103 3.71 2.12 0.94
C MET A 103 3.17 3.55 0.77
N THR A 104 2.45 4.06 1.77
CA THR A 104 1.81 5.38 1.78
C THR A 104 2.27 6.24 2.95
N TYR A 105 3.50 6.01 3.44
CA TYR A 105 4.19 6.82 4.45
C TYR A 105 3.51 6.88 5.84
N GLY A 106 2.62 5.93 6.13
CA GLY A 106 1.85 5.84 7.36
C GLY A 106 0.90 7.01 7.55
N VAL A 107 0.40 7.61 6.47
CA VAL A 107 -0.42 8.83 6.55
C VAL A 107 -1.75 8.56 7.24
N VAL A 108 -2.38 7.39 7.03
CA VAL A 108 -3.63 7.01 7.71
C VAL A 108 -3.49 7.03 9.23
N PRO A 109 -2.62 6.22 9.86
CA PRO A 109 -2.52 6.18 11.32
C PRO A 109 -2.06 7.51 11.91
N LYS A 110 -1.14 8.23 11.24
CA LYS A 110 -0.66 9.55 11.70
C LYS A 110 -1.78 10.59 11.69
N THR A 111 -2.55 10.66 10.61
CA THR A 111 -3.61 11.65 10.43
C THR A 111 -4.79 11.34 11.33
N TYR A 112 -5.17 10.07 11.42
CA TYR A 112 -6.26 9.64 12.31
C TYR A 112 -5.94 9.98 13.77
N LYS A 113 -4.73 9.64 14.25
CA LYS A 113 -4.28 10.00 15.60
C LYS A 113 -4.35 11.50 15.83
N ALA A 114 -3.85 12.32 14.90
CA ALA A 114 -3.90 13.76 15.01
C ALA A 114 -5.34 14.30 15.14
N HIS A 115 -6.31 13.76 14.38
CA HIS A 115 -7.72 14.15 14.53
C HIS A 115 -8.28 13.81 15.91
N LEU A 116 -7.97 12.63 16.46
CA LEU A 116 -8.40 12.24 17.81
C LEU A 116 -7.81 13.16 18.89
N GLU A 117 -6.55 13.57 18.74
CA GLU A 117 -5.87 14.48 19.68
C GLU A 117 -6.39 15.92 19.57
N MET A 118 -6.67 16.41 18.36
CA MET A 118 -7.20 17.76 18.14
C MET A 118 -8.67 17.89 18.56
N ILE A 119 -9.45 16.81 18.47
CA ILE A 119 -10.89 16.82 18.78
C ILE A 119 -11.22 15.64 19.71
N PRO A 120 -10.92 15.76 21.02
CA PRO A 120 -11.13 14.67 21.98
C PRO A 120 -12.59 14.23 22.13
N GLY A 121 -13.53 15.12 21.77
CA GLY A 121 -14.98 14.90 21.87
C GLY A 121 -15.62 14.16 20.69
N LEU A 122 -14.85 13.67 19.72
CA LEU A 122 -15.39 12.91 18.59
C LEU A 122 -16.18 11.69 19.08
N LYS A 123 -17.38 11.51 18.53
CA LYS A 123 -18.21 10.32 18.74
C LYS A 123 -17.64 9.15 17.96
N GLU A 124 -17.97 7.92 18.38
CA GLU A 124 -17.47 6.71 17.72
C GLU A 124 -17.81 6.63 16.22
N ASN A 125 -19.00 7.08 15.83
CA ASN A 125 -19.38 7.14 14.42
C ASN A 125 -18.56 8.16 13.62
N GLU A 126 -18.17 9.30 14.23
CA GLU A 126 -17.33 10.32 13.60
C GLU A 126 -15.89 9.82 13.46
N LYS A 127 -15.36 9.18 14.50
CA LYS A 127 -14.05 8.50 14.46
C LYS A 127 -14.00 7.47 13.33
N LEU A 128 -15.02 6.62 13.24
CA LEU A 128 -15.11 5.59 12.20
C LEU A 128 -15.19 6.23 10.79
N GLN A 129 -15.97 7.30 10.63
CA GLN A 129 -16.10 7.98 9.34
C GLN A 129 -14.78 8.59 8.87
N ILE A 130 -14.05 9.26 9.77
CA ILE A 130 -12.72 9.81 9.50
C ILE A 130 -11.77 8.67 9.08
N LEU A 131 -11.75 7.57 9.83
CA LEU A 131 -10.90 6.42 9.51
C LEU A 131 -11.26 5.82 8.14
N ASN A 132 -12.53 5.66 7.82
CA ASN A 132 -13.00 5.14 6.55
C ASN A 132 -12.55 6.01 5.37
N TRP A 133 -12.71 7.33 5.47
CA TRP A 133 -12.23 8.25 4.43
C TRP A 133 -10.72 8.25 4.27
N LEU A 134 -9.97 8.14 5.37
CA LEU A 134 -8.50 8.03 5.29
C LEU A 134 -8.08 6.71 4.62
N LYS A 135 -8.77 5.60 4.92
CA LYS A 135 -8.52 4.31 4.26
C LYS A 135 -8.89 4.35 2.78
N GLU A 136 -10.02 4.96 2.43
CA GLU A 136 -10.42 5.18 1.03
C GLU A 136 -9.35 6.01 0.29
N ALA A 137 -8.84 7.08 0.90
CA ALA A 137 -7.74 7.87 0.34
C ALA A 137 -6.47 7.04 0.09
N ARG A 138 -6.18 6.09 0.99
CA ARG A 138 -5.02 5.21 0.89
C ARG A 138 -5.11 4.25 -0.30
N GLU A 139 -6.30 3.76 -0.64
CA GLU A 139 -6.50 2.92 -1.83
C GLU A 139 -6.19 3.67 -3.13
N PHE A 140 -6.44 4.99 -3.19
CA PHE A 140 -5.99 5.80 -4.32
C PHE A 140 -4.50 6.15 -4.24
N ALA A 141 -3.99 6.42 -3.04
CA ALA A 141 -2.61 6.82 -2.86
C ALA A 141 -1.63 5.68 -3.14
N ILE A 142 -1.95 4.44 -2.78
CA ILE A 142 -1.03 3.32 -2.99
C ILE A 142 -0.66 3.13 -4.48
N ASP A 143 -1.56 3.54 -5.38
CA ASP A 143 -1.44 3.45 -6.84
C ASP A 143 -0.89 4.72 -7.50
N ALA A 144 -0.54 5.74 -6.72
CA ALA A 144 0.08 6.95 -7.22
C ALA A 144 1.58 6.75 -7.52
N SER A 145 2.06 7.38 -8.59
CA SER A 145 3.42 7.25 -9.14
C SER A 145 4.53 7.64 -8.17
N ASP A 146 4.29 8.65 -7.34
CA ASP A 146 5.32 9.31 -6.55
C ASP A 146 4.77 9.87 -5.24
N SER A 147 5.67 10.32 -4.36
CA SER A 147 5.34 10.86 -3.04
C SER A 147 4.38 12.05 -3.09
N LYS A 148 4.58 12.98 -4.04
CA LYS A 148 3.74 14.18 -4.16
C LYS A 148 2.31 13.78 -4.51
N SER A 149 2.15 12.89 -5.49
CA SER A 149 0.86 12.36 -5.94
C SER A 149 0.16 11.55 -4.84
N LYS A 150 0.91 10.78 -4.04
CA LYS A 150 0.41 10.10 -2.83
C LYS A 150 -0.18 11.07 -1.81
N HIS A 151 0.59 12.10 -1.45
CA HIS A 151 0.14 13.10 -0.49
C HIS A 151 -1.03 13.95 -1.01
N ALA A 152 -1.12 14.18 -2.32
CA ALA A 152 -2.25 14.89 -2.93
C ALA A 152 -3.59 14.18 -2.70
N TRP A 153 -3.63 12.84 -2.80
CA TRP A 153 -4.83 12.06 -2.50
C TRP A 153 -5.28 12.23 -1.06
N PHE A 154 -4.37 12.05 -0.09
CA PHE A 154 -4.70 12.33 1.31
C PHE A 154 -5.10 13.79 1.55
N GLY A 155 -4.52 14.74 0.83
CA GLY A 155 -4.91 16.15 0.87
C GLY A 155 -6.39 16.37 0.55
N LYS A 156 -6.88 15.76 -0.54
CA LYS A 156 -8.29 15.83 -0.94
C LYS A 156 -9.23 15.31 0.15
N TYR A 157 -8.91 14.15 0.74
CA TYR A 157 -9.74 13.53 1.76
C TYR A 157 -9.68 14.25 3.11
N LYS A 158 -8.54 14.82 3.50
CA LYS A 158 -8.46 15.72 4.65
C LYS A 158 -9.32 16.97 4.46
N GLY A 159 -9.36 17.53 3.24
CA GLY A 159 -10.29 18.60 2.89
C GLY A 159 -11.76 18.17 3.06
N ARG A 160 -12.11 16.94 2.62
CA ARG A 160 -13.45 16.37 2.83
C ARG A 160 -13.79 16.24 4.32
N ILE A 161 -12.88 15.69 5.13
CA ILE A 161 -13.06 15.52 6.58
C ILE A 161 -13.28 16.88 7.26
N ASN A 162 -12.51 17.90 6.89
CA ASN A 162 -12.60 19.23 7.50
C ASN A 162 -13.90 19.98 7.17
N ASN A 163 -14.57 19.61 6.07
CA ASN A 163 -15.80 20.25 5.60
C ASN A 163 -17.07 19.45 5.94
N TRP A 164 -16.93 18.34 6.65
CA TRP A 164 -18.03 17.49 7.11
C TRP A 164 -18.46 17.92 8.52
#